data_AF-A0A225AIT3-F1
#
_entry.id   AF-A0A225AIT3-F1
#
_cell.length_a   1.000
_cell.length_b   1.000
_cell.length_c   1.000
_cell.angle_alpha   90.00
_cell.angle_beta   90.00
_cell.angle_gamma   90.00
#
_symmetry.space_group_name_H-M   'P 1'
#
loop_
_entity.id
_entity.type
_entity.pdbx_description
1 polymer ?
#
loop_
_entity_poly.entity_id
_entity_poly.type
_entity_poly.pdbx_seq_one_letter_code
_entity_poly.pdbx_strand_id
1 'polypeptide(L)'
;MGNIFISEHDPEVVTGIIDWQNTSINPLFLQARWPVFLTPPEGYQLGQVMPQLPADYDSRDEDDKEIALYSKAKATWKKAYEVASFLNNRETWRAMQVVPELKEDFTLYEEWHQMRKFTKEMLDTDDEGWIAPERDLEETKSRNKMLLEHYVTQARRLPEEVENMWPFPLDT
;
A
#
# COMPACT_ATOMS: atom_id res chain seq x y z
N MET A 1 6.25 9.21 -11.17
CA MET A 1 7.59 9.07 -10.57
C MET A 1 8.40 10.28 -11.01
N GLY A 2 8.72 11.19 -10.08
CA GLY A 2 9.51 12.39 -10.40
C GLY A 2 10.07 13.11 -9.17
N ASN A 3 9.98 12.50 -7.98
CA ASN A 3 10.23 13.18 -6.71
C ASN A 3 11.55 12.77 -6.07
N ILE A 4 12.33 11.90 -6.73
CA ILE A 4 13.61 11.38 -6.26
C ILE A 4 14.62 11.58 -7.40
N PHE A 5 15.70 12.29 -7.10
CA PHE A 5 16.87 12.43 -7.98
C PHE A 5 17.93 11.43 -7.58
N ILE A 6 18.52 10.78 -8.58
CA ILE A 6 19.55 9.76 -8.43
C ILE A 6 20.82 10.28 -9.12
N SER A 7 21.99 9.96 -8.57
CA SER A 7 23.28 10.33 -9.17
C SER A 7 23.45 9.68 -10.54
N GLU A 8 23.98 10.42 -11.51
CA GLU A 8 24.31 9.90 -12.86
C GLU A 8 25.49 8.92 -12.84
N HIS A 9 26.32 8.97 -11.79
CA HIS A 9 27.53 8.15 -11.66
C HIS A 9 27.33 6.92 -10.77
N ASP A 10 26.37 6.99 -9.85
CA ASP A 10 26.09 5.92 -8.89
C ASP A 10 24.58 5.84 -8.59
N PRO A 11 23.88 4.82 -9.12
CA PRO A 11 22.43 4.70 -8.94
C PRO A 11 22.00 4.38 -7.50
N GLU A 12 22.93 4.02 -6.61
CA GLU A 12 22.62 3.80 -5.19
C GLU A 12 22.49 5.11 -4.40
N VAL A 13 22.96 6.23 -4.96
CA VAL A 13 22.98 7.53 -4.28
C VAL A 13 21.79 8.38 -4.70
N VAL A 14 20.88 8.61 -3.75
CA VAL A 14 19.84 9.63 -3.86
C VAL A 14 20.46 11.01 -3.64
N THR A 15 20.41 11.87 -4.66
CA THR A 15 20.99 13.22 -4.63
C THR A 15 19.99 14.29 -4.18
N GLY A 16 18.69 13.99 -4.26
CA GLY A 16 17.65 14.91 -3.83
C GLY A 16 16.27 14.28 -3.74
N ILE A 17 15.45 14.81 -2.84
CA ILE A 17 14.02 14.51 -2.72
C ILE A 17 13.29 15.86 -2.83
N ILE A 18 12.28 15.93 -3.68
CA ILE A 18 11.44 17.13 -3.86
C ILE A 18 9.97 16.78 -3.57
N ASP A 19 9.10 17.78 -3.71
CA ASP A 19 7.65 17.57 -3.61
C ASP A 19 7.20 17.13 -2.19
N TRP A 20 7.87 17.66 -1.16
CA TRP A 20 7.62 17.28 0.24
C TRP A 20 6.45 18.02 0.90
N GLN A 21 5.77 18.93 0.20
CA GLN A 21 4.68 19.74 0.75
C GLN A 21 3.42 18.95 1.18
N ASN A 22 3.34 17.67 0.81
CA ASN A 22 2.30 16.73 1.27
C ASN A 22 2.86 15.63 2.20
N THR A 23 4.05 15.83 2.80
CA THR A 23 4.63 14.85 3.72
C THR A 23 3.95 14.88 5.08
N SER A 24 3.79 13.71 5.70
CA SER A 24 3.27 13.58 7.06
C SER A 24 4.19 12.72 7.94
N ILE A 25 4.20 13.02 9.23
CA ILE A 25 4.89 12.19 10.23
C ILE A 25 4.00 11.01 10.56
N ASN A 26 4.44 9.80 10.22
CA ASN A 26 3.73 8.56 10.50
C ASN A 26 4.65 7.54 11.20
N PRO A 27 4.09 6.57 11.94
CA PRO A 27 4.87 5.43 12.41
C PRO A 27 5.63 4.74 11.27
N LEU A 28 6.85 4.29 11.56
CA LEU A 28 7.74 3.70 10.54
C LEU A 28 7.11 2.47 9.86
N PHE A 29 6.29 1.69 10.55
CA PHE A 29 5.61 0.51 9.98
C PHE A 29 4.53 0.87 8.93
N LEU A 30 4.02 2.11 8.91
CA LEU A 30 3.14 2.59 7.84
C LEU A 30 3.92 2.99 6.57
N GLN A 31 5.16 3.43 6.76
CA GLN A 31 6.04 3.95 5.71
C GLN A 31 6.94 2.84 5.11
N ALA A 32 7.44 1.94 5.95
CA ALA A 32 8.29 0.82 5.55
C ALA A 32 7.47 -0.25 4.84
N ARG A 33 7.56 -0.29 3.51
CA ARG A 33 6.83 -1.23 2.67
C ARG A 33 7.78 -2.05 1.82
N TRP A 34 7.33 -3.23 1.43
CA TRP A 34 7.98 -3.95 0.34
C TRP A 34 7.80 -3.17 -0.96
N PRO A 35 8.85 -3.04 -1.79
CA PRO A 35 8.69 -2.55 -3.14
C PRO A 35 7.62 -3.36 -3.87
N VAL A 36 6.72 -2.70 -4.61
CA VAL A 36 5.56 -3.35 -5.24
C VAL A 36 5.97 -4.52 -6.15
N PHE A 37 7.10 -4.40 -6.85
CA PHE A 37 7.64 -5.46 -7.70
C PHE A 37 8.20 -6.67 -6.92
N LEU A 38 8.41 -6.54 -5.60
CA LEU A 38 8.83 -7.61 -4.67
C LEU A 38 7.68 -8.16 -3.83
N THR A 39 6.44 -7.99 -4.28
CA THR A 39 5.27 -8.64 -3.67
C THR A 39 5.49 -10.16 -3.66
N PRO A 40 5.38 -10.84 -2.49
CA PRO A 40 5.67 -12.26 -2.41
C PRO A 40 4.73 -13.06 -3.31
N PRO A 41 5.21 -14.14 -3.95
CA PRO A 41 4.31 -15.15 -4.48
C PRO A 41 3.57 -15.87 -3.34
N GLU A 42 2.49 -16.56 -3.69
CA GLU A 42 1.72 -17.38 -2.76
C GLU A 42 2.62 -18.43 -2.08
N GLY A 43 2.46 -18.62 -0.77
CA GLY A 43 3.27 -19.57 0.02
C GLY A 43 4.69 -19.11 0.39
N TYR A 44 5.03 -17.82 0.21
CA TYR A 44 6.34 -17.29 0.61
C TYR A 44 6.59 -17.43 2.12
N GLN A 45 7.75 -18.00 2.47
CA GLN A 45 8.18 -18.17 3.86
C GLN A 45 9.10 -17.04 4.31
N LEU A 46 8.77 -16.41 5.44
CA LEU A 46 9.62 -15.42 6.11
C LEU A 46 10.84 -16.09 6.76
N GLY A 47 11.93 -15.34 6.94
CA GLY A 47 13.15 -15.82 7.59
C GLY A 47 14.21 -16.39 6.63
N GLN A 48 15.23 -17.07 7.16
CA GLN A 48 16.41 -17.51 6.40
C GLN A 48 16.17 -18.81 5.61
N VAL A 49 15.11 -18.86 4.82
CA VAL A 49 14.78 -19.99 3.94
C VAL A 49 15.07 -19.63 2.50
N MET A 50 15.89 -20.44 1.81
CA MET A 50 16.12 -20.29 0.38
C MET A 50 14.91 -20.80 -0.41
N PRO A 51 14.29 -19.98 -1.27
CA PRO A 51 13.19 -20.41 -2.13
C PRO A 51 13.62 -21.56 -3.05
N GLN A 52 12.81 -22.62 -3.08
CA GLN A 52 13.02 -23.79 -3.92
C GLN A 52 11.89 -23.92 -4.95
N LEU A 53 12.14 -24.74 -5.97
CA LEU A 53 11.07 -25.15 -6.88
C LEU A 53 10.10 -26.10 -6.14
N PRO A 54 8.83 -26.15 -6.56
CA PRO A 54 7.88 -27.16 -6.08
C PRO A 54 8.41 -28.58 -6.32
N ALA A 55 8.08 -29.51 -5.42
CA ALA A 55 8.54 -30.91 -5.51
C ALA A 55 8.02 -31.65 -6.76
N ASP A 56 6.89 -31.19 -7.30
CA ASP A 56 6.21 -31.71 -8.49
C ASP A 56 6.64 -31.01 -9.79
N TYR A 57 7.63 -30.12 -9.74
CA TYR A 57 8.06 -29.31 -10.89
C TYR A 57 8.33 -30.13 -12.16
N ASP A 58 9.08 -31.23 -12.07
CA ASP A 58 9.48 -32.03 -13.24
C ASP A 58 8.29 -32.67 -13.95
N SER A 59 7.20 -32.94 -13.22
CA SER A 59 5.97 -33.54 -13.72
C SER A 59 4.95 -32.56 -14.30
N ARG A 60 5.21 -31.24 -14.22
CA ARG A 60 4.33 -30.21 -14.78
C ARG A 60 4.54 -30.01 -16.28
N ASP A 61 3.54 -29.43 -16.93
CA ASP A 61 3.66 -28.94 -18.30
C ASP A 61 4.59 -27.72 -18.40
N GLU A 62 4.90 -27.30 -19.63
CA GLU A 62 5.89 -26.25 -19.90
C GLU A 62 5.45 -24.87 -19.38
N ASP A 63 4.16 -24.54 -19.52
CA ASP A 63 3.60 -23.26 -19.08
C ASP A 63 3.67 -23.18 -17.54
N ASP A 64 3.28 -24.26 -16.86
CA ASP A 64 3.36 -24.39 -15.41
C ASP A 64 4.80 -24.36 -14.88
N LYS A 65 5.76 -24.90 -15.63
CA LYS A 65 7.19 -24.82 -15.31
C LYS A 65 7.70 -23.39 -15.43
N GLU A 66 7.30 -22.66 -16.46
CA GLU A 66 7.64 -21.24 -16.61
C GLU A 66 7.12 -20.42 -15.43
N ILE A 67 5.86 -20.64 -15.03
CA ILE A 67 5.27 -20.00 -13.84
C ILE A 67 6.05 -20.34 -12.56
N ALA A 68 6.43 -21.60 -12.37
CA ALA A 68 7.21 -22.03 -11.21
C ALA A 68 8.61 -21.38 -11.17
N LEU A 69 9.27 -21.26 -12.32
CA LEU A 69 10.56 -20.56 -12.43
C LEU A 69 10.41 -19.07 -12.14
N TYR A 70 9.41 -18.42 -12.71
CA TYR A 70 9.11 -17.01 -12.44
C TYR A 70 8.82 -16.77 -10.95
N SER A 71 7.98 -17.61 -10.36
CA SER A 71 7.65 -17.55 -8.92
C SER A 71 8.89 -17.72 -8.04
N LYS A 72 9.74 -18.70 -8.35
CA LYS A 72 11.02 -18.91 -7.63
C LYS A 72 11.95 -17.70 -7.78
N ALA A 73 12.10 -17.16 -8.98
CA ALA A 73 12.93 -15.99 -9.21
C ALA A 73 12.43 -14.79 -8.39
N LYS A 74 11.13 -14.52 -8.43
CA LYS A 74 10.48 -13.45 -7.65
C LYS A 74 10.66 -13.65 -6.13
N ALA A 75 10.46 -14.87 -5.63
CA ALA A 75 10.71 -15.21 -4.23
C ALA A 75 12.18 -15.01 -3.83
N THR A 76 13.11 -15.34 -4.74
CA THR A 76 14.56 -15.17 -4.53
C THR A 76 14.93 -13.70 -4.42
N TRP A 77 14.45 -12.85 -5.34
CA TRP A 77 14.66 -11.40 -5.28
C TRP A 77 14.08 -10.77 -4.01
N LYS A 78 12.87 -11.19 -3.62
CA LYS A 78 12.28 -10.75 -2.36
C LYS A 78 13.14 -11.18 -1.16
N LYS A 79 13.65 -12.41 -1.14
CA LYS A 79 14.53 -12.90 -0.08
C LYS A 79 15.84 -12.13 -0.01
N ALA A 80 16.44 -11.83 -1.16
CA ALA A 80 17.64 -10.99 -1.23
C ALA A 80 17.38 -9.61 -0.62
N TYR A 81 16.24 -8.98 -0.94
CA TYR A 81 15.84 -7.71 -0.34
C TYR A 81 15.58 -7.79 1.17
N GLU A 82 14.95 -8.87 1.65
CA GLU A 82 14.73 -9.11 3.08
C GLU A 82 16.06 -9.15 3.84
N VAL A 83 17.01 -9.94 3.34
CA VAL A 83 18.34 -10.12 3.93
C VAL A 83 19.15 -8.83 3.84
N ALA A 84 19.18 -8.18 2.68
CA ALA A 84 19.86 -6.90 2.51
C ALA A 84 19.30 -5.83 3.46
N SER A 85 17.96 -5.76 3.59
CA SER A 85 17.31 -4.86 4.55
C SER A 85 17.71 -5.20 5.99
N PHE A 86 17.73 -6.48 6.38
CA PHE A 86 18.15 -6.90 7.71
C PHE A 86 19.62 -6.54 8.03
N LEU A 87 20.50 -6.68 7.05
CA LEU A 87 21.95 -6.42 7.19
C LEU A 87 22.28 -4.92 7.18
N ASN A 88 21.63 -4.15 6.31
CA ASN A 88 21.98 -2.74 6.08
C ASN A 88 21.07 -1.76 6.84
N ASN A 89 19.82 -2.13 7.17
CA ASN A 89 18.87 -1.28 7.88
C ASN A 89 17.89 -2.10 8.74
N ARG A 90 18.35 -2.50 9.92
CA ARG A 90 17.60 -3.37 10.84
C ARG A 90 16.30 -2.73 11.34
N GLU A 91 16.22 -1.41 11.45
CA GLU A 91 15.02 -0.70 11.87
C GLU A 91 13.92 -0.78 10.82
N THR A 92 14.24 -0.51 9.55
CA THR A 92 13.31 -0.68 8.43
C THR A 92 12.91 -2.15 8.28
N TRP A 93 13.85 -3.09 8.42
CA TRP A 93 13.51 -4.52 8.39
C TRP A 93 12.49 -4.87 9.48
N ARG A 94 12.68 -4.42 10.73
CA ARG A 94 11.71 -4.63 11.82
C ARG A 94 10.36 -4.00 11.51
N ALA A 95 10.34 -2.78 10.99
CA ALA A 95 9.10 -2.08 10.65
C ALA A 95 8.30 -2.77 9.53
N MET A 96 8.98 -3.45 8.59
CA MET A 96 8.33 -4.26 7.56
C MET A 96 7.72 -5.57 8.12
N GLN A 97 8.16 -6.03 9.29
CA GLN A 97 7.53 -7.14 10.00
C GLN A 97 6.34 -6.59 10.79
N VAL A 98 5.19 -6.40 10.14
CA VAL A 98 3.97 -6.02 10.85
C VAL A 98 3.67 -7.08 11.92
N VAL A 99 3.83 -6.70 13.18
CA VAL A 99 3.59 -7.59 14.32
C VAL A 99 2.12 -8.03 14.28
N PRO A 100 1.81 -9.31 14.56
CA PRO A 100 0.44 -9.83 14.47
C PRO A 100 -0.61 -8.96 15.16
N GLU A 101 -0.25 -8.36 16.29
CA GLU A 101 -1.10 -7.51 17.11
C GLU A 101 -1.54 -6.22 16.40
N LEU A 102 -0.75 -5.72 15.45
CA LEU A 102 -1.05 -4.50 14.69
C LEU A 102 -1.62 -4.79 13.30
N LYS A 103 -1.77 -6.07 12.91
CA LYS A 103 -2.24 -6.41 11.55
C LYS A 103 -3.64 -5.91 11.29
N GLU A 104 -4.56 -6.09 12.24
CA GLU A 104 -5.94 -5.63 12.09
C GLU A 104 -5.97 -4.10 12.00
N ASP A 105 -5.35 -3.38 12.94
CA ASP A 105 -5.26 -1.92 12.92
C ASP A 105 -4.65 -1.39 11.61
N PHE A 106 -3.60 -2.05 11.11
CA PHE A 106 -2.97 -1.70 9.85
C PHE A 106 -3.92 -1.89 8.67
N THR A 107 -4.63 -3.02 8.60
CA THR A 107 -5.65 -3.26 7.57
C THR A 107 -6.76 -2.22 7.64
N LEU A 108 -7.26 -1.89 8.84
CA LEU A 108 -8.28 -0.86 9.03
C LEU A 108 -7.81 0.52 8.55
N TYR A 109 -6.56 0.88 8.89
CA TYR A 109 -5.95 2.12 8.42
C TYR A 109 -5.81 2.16 6.89
N GLU A 110 -5.38 1.05 6.26
CA GLU A 110 -5.23 0.99 4.81
C GLU A 110 -6.58 1.08 4.09
N GLU A 111 -7.61 0.38 4.58
CA GLU A 111 -8.97 0.48 4.05
C GLU A 111 -9.51 1.91 4.15
N TRP A 112 -9.36 2.53 5.32
CA TRP A 112 -9.75 3.92 5.54
C TRP A 112 -9.01 4.88 4.61
N HIS A 113 -7.68 4.72 4.49
CA HIS A 113 -6.85 5.58 3.66
C HIS A 113 -7.21 5.47 2.18
N GLN A 114 -7.51 4.26 1.70
CA GLN A 114 -7.98 4.01 0.34
C GLN A 114 -9.36 4.64 0.09
N MET A 115 -10.31 4.44 1.01
CA MET A 115 -11.62 5.09 0.96
C MET A 115 -11.48 6.61 0.88
N ARG A 116 -10.69 7.20 1.79
CA ARG A 116 -10.43 8.65 1.79
C ARG A 116 -9.83 9.15 0.49
N LYS A 117 -8.83 8.45 -0.04
CA LYS A 117 -8.20 8.82 -1.31
C LYS A 117 -9.20 8.77 -2.46
N PHE A 118 -9.96 7.69 -2.58
CA PHE A 118 -10.96 7.54 -3.63
C PHE A 118 -12.06 8.59 -3.53
N THR A 119 -12.60 8.83 -2.33
CA THR A 119 -13.62 9.86 -2.11
C THR A 119 -13.08 11.25 -2.45
N LYS A 120 -11.84 11.56 -2.09
CA LYS A 120 -11.17 12.82 -2.45
C LYS A 120 -11.09 13.01 -3.97
N GLU A 121 -10.63 11.99 -4.69
CA GLU A 121 -10.52 12.00 -6.15
C GLU A 121 -11.90 12.12 -6.82
N MET A 122 -12.91 11.43 -6.28
CA MET A 122 -14.27 11.52 -6.79
C MET A 122 -14.86 12.91 -6.56
N LEU A 123 -14.77 13.46 -5.35
CA LEU A 123 -15.32 14.78 -5.04
C LEU A 123 -14.49 15.92 -5.65
N ASP A 124 -13.29 15.62 -6.15
CA ASP A 124 -12.33 16.59 -6.71
C ASP A 124 -12.06 17.74 -5.72
N THR A 125 -11.77 17.31 -4.50
CA THR A 125 -11.51 18.18 -3.35
C THR A 125 -10.06 18.02 -2.88
N ASP A 126 -9.60 18.95 -2.04
CA ASP A 126 -8.28 18.85 -1.41
C ASP A 126 -8.29 17.91 -0.19
N ASP A 127 -7.23 17.92 0.60
CA ASP A 127 -7.16 17.10 1.81
C ASP A 127 -8.03 17.62 2.97
N GLU A 128 -8.55 18.84 2.87
CA GLU A 128 -9.41 19.46 3.88
C GLU A 128 -10.91 19.33 3.52
N GLY A 129 -11.23 18.85 2.31
CA GLY A 129 -12.60 18.80 1.83
C GLY A 129 -13.07 20.14 1.24
N TRP A 130 -12.13 21.05 0.91
CA TRP A 130 -12.47 22.32 0.30
C TRP A 130 -12.96 22.16 -1.14
N ILE A 131 -14.02 22.89 -1.47
CA ILE A 131 -14.65 22.89 -2.80
C ILE A 131 -14.60 24.31 -3.35
N ALA A 132 -14.18 24.45 -4.61
CA ALA A 132 -14.07 25.75 -5.27
C ALA A 132 -15.44 26.44 -5.39
N PRO A 133 -15.54 27.77 -5.19
CA PRO A 133 -16.83 28.50 -5.24
C PRO A 133 -17.58 28.35 -6.56
N GLU A 134 -16.89 28.01 -7.65
CA GLU A 134 -17.47 27.82 -8.98
C GLU A 134 -18.19 26.46 -9.14
N ARG A 135 -18.05 25.55 -8.18
CA ARG A 135 -18.65 24.21 -8.20
C ARG A 135 -20.04 24.22 -7.57
N ASP A 136 -20.89 23.30 -8.01
CA ASP A 136 -22.17 23.04 -7.36
C ASP A 136 -21.95 22.29 -6.04
N LEU A 137 -22.14 23.01 -4.94
CA LEU A 137 -22.00 22.47 -3.59
C LEU A 137 -23.07 21.42 -3.28
N GLU A 138 -24.30 21.60 -3.77
CA GLU A 138 -25.41 20.68 -3.53
C GLU A 138 -25.19 19.37 -4.29
N GLU A 139 -24.69 19.45 -5.53
CA GLU A 139 -24.27 18.27 -6.28
C GLU A 139 -23.14 17.53 -5.54
N THR A 140 -22.15 18.26 -5.03
CA THR A 140 -21.00 17.65 -4.33
C THR A 140 -21.44 16.99 -3.01
N LYS A 141 -22.35 17.61 -2.26
CA LYS A 141 -22.96 17.02 -1.06
C LYS A 141 -23.76 15.76 -1.38
N SER A 142 -24.56 15.80 -2.44
CA SER A 142 -25.32 14.64 -2.94
C SER A 142 -24.38 13.48 -3.30
N ARG A 143 -23.30 13.78 -4.02
CA ARG A 143 -22.27 12.78 -4.39
C ARG A 143 -21.54 12.22 -3.16
N ASN A 144 -21.19 13.07 -2.20
CA ASN A 144 -20.55 12.64 -0.94
C ASN A 144 -21.44 11.64 -0.20
N LYS A 145 -22.74 11.94 -0.08
CA LYS A 145 -23.72 11.04 0.54
C LYS A 145 -23.87 9.72 -0.21
N MET A 146 -23.95 9.75 -1.54
CA MET A 146 -24.03 8.53 -2.35
C MET A 146 -22.79 7.65 -2.19
N LEU A 147 -21.60 8.24 -2.08
CA LEU A 147 -20.37 7.50 -1.84
C LEU A 147 -20.40 6.83 -0.45
N LEU A 148 -20.84 7.52 0.60
CA LEU A 148 -21.00 6.93 1.93
C LEU A 148 -21.97 5.74 1.89
N GLU A 149 -23.14 5.90 1.29
CA GLU A 149 -24.13 4.82 1.16
C GLU A 149 -23.57 3.61 0.43
N HIS A 150 -22.78 3.84 -0.62
CA HIS A 150 -22.08 2.78 -1.33
C HIS A 150 -21.08 2.03 -0.44
N TYR A 151 -20.25 2.76 0.31
CA TYR A 151 -19.27 2.16 1.23
C TYR A 151 -19.94 1.40 2.38
N VAL A 152 -20.99 1.94 2.98
CA VAL A 152 -21.78 1.25 4.01
C VAL A 152 -22.37 -0.07 3.47
N THR A 153 -22.81 -0.08 2.22
CA THR A 153 -23.38 -1.29 1.58
C THR A 153 -22.33 -2.35 1.24
N GLN A 154 -21.13 -1.92 0.81
CA GLN A 154 -20.05 -2.83 0.43
C GLN A 154 -19.19 -3.29 1.63
N ALA A 155 -19.19 -2.52 2.71
CA ALA A 155 -18.38 -2.81 3.88
C ALA A 155 -18.83 -4.10 4.56
N ARG A 156 -17.86 -4.89 5.01
CA ARG A 156 -18.09 -6.05 5.88
C ARG A 156 -18.22 -5.65 7.35
N ARG A 157 -18.61 -4.40 7.61
CA ARG A 157 -18.60 -3.75 8.94
C ARG A 157 -19.98 -3.20 9.27
N LEU A 158 -20.17 -2.83 10.53
CA LEU A 158 -21.40 -2.16 10.94
C LEU A 158 -21.46 -0.77 10.30
N PRO A 159 -22.65 -0.31 9.85
CA PRO A 159 -22.82 1.02 9.26
C PRO A 159 -22.24 2.14 10.11
N GLU A 160 -22.46 2.09 11.42
CA GLU A 160 -21.97 3.08 12.38
C GLU A 160 -20.44 3.17 12.43
N GLU A 161 -19.72 2.06 12.24
CA GLU A 161 -18.26 2.08 12.17
C GLU A 161 -17.77 2.81 10.91
N VAL A 162 -18.44 2.57 9.77
CA VAL A 162 -18.11 3.20 8.49
C VAL A 162 -18.41 4.71 8.55
N GLU A 163 -19.54 5.09 9.13
CA GLU A 163 -19.92 6.49 9.34
C GLU A 163 -18.92 7.23 10.22
N ASN A 164 -18.48 6.63 11.33
CA ASN A 164 -17.46 7.21 12.20
C ASN A 164 -16.09 7.34 11.54
N MET A 165 -15.82 6.51 10.53
CA MET A 165 -14.59 6.54 9.73
C MET A 165 -14.70 7.45 8.51
N TRP A 166 -15.87 8.02 8.22
CA TRP A 166 -16.09 8.78 6.99
C TRP A 166 -15.21 10.05 6.95
N PRO A 167 -14.49 10.30 5.85
CA PRO A 167 -13.39 11.28 5.84
C PRO A 167 -13.83 12.72 5.62
N PHE A 168 -15.05 12.96 5.13
CA PHE A 168 -15.55 14.29 4.79
C PHE A 168 -16.92 14.54 5.43
N PRO A 169 -17.15 15.69 6.06
CA PRO A 169 -18.43 15.99 6.70
C PRO A 169 -19.58 15.99 5.68
N LEU A 170 -20.76 15.56 6.13
CA LEU A 170 -21.97 15.51 5.29
C LEU A 170 -22.76 16.84 5.32
N ASP A 171 -22.60 17.64 6.38
CA ASP A 171 -23.55 18.72 6.73
C ASP A 171 -22.93 20.14 6.85
N THR A 172 -21.65 20.34 6.50
CA THR A 172 -21.05 21.70 6.46
C THR A 172 -21.19 22.36 5.11
#